data_AF-A0AAJ4I930-F1
#
_entry.id   AF-A0AAJ4I930-F1
#
_cell.length_a   1.000
_cell.length_b   1.000
_cell.length_c   1.000
_cell.angle_alpha   90.00
_cell.angle_beta   90.00
_cell.angle_gamma   90.00
#
_symmetry.space_group_name_H-M   'P 1'
#
loop_
_entity.id
_entity.type
_entity.pdbx_description
1 polymer ?
#
loop_
_entity_poly.entity_id
_entity_poly.type
_entity_poly.pdbx_seq_one_letter_code
_entity_poly.pdbx_strand_id
1 'polypeptide(L)'
;MEQSEHYLNRVTMAFDDLLYCHDFLEKLLSYETGEEPIIQLALTSSFIIAYGRVFGSSNTKDPEYKDMVSNKFGALLNCWRRKLSSESLEFHKSLISSRNIAIAHSDAMSRDYKVSTRNQVSYGYNPYVAFGETESELAFELTKSLLIVVSREQTKCRNELDTTNT
;
A
#
# COMPACT_ATOMS: atom_id res chain seq x y z
N MET A 1 0.73 -0.03 28.15
CA MET A 1 2.04 -0.09 27.47
C MET A 1 1.92 -0.91 26.18
N GLU A 2 1.55 -2.19 26.26
CA GLU A 2 1.41 -3.10 25.08
C GLU A 2 0.48 -2.56 23.98
N GLN A 3 -0.68 -2.02 24.32
CA GLN A 3 -1.61 -1.44 23.33
C GLN A 3 -1.00 -0.34 22.45
N SER A 4 -0.21 0.55 23.06
CA SER A 4 0.46 1.66 22.37
C SER A 4 1.58 1.13 21.47
N GLU A 5 2.25 0.04 21.86
CA GLU A 5 3.27 -0.63 21.06
C GLU A 5 2.68 -1.32 19.83
N HIS A 6 1.56 -2.04 19.96
CA HIS A 6 0.89 -2.65 18.81
C HIS A 6 0.40 -1.61 17.80
N TYR A 7 -0.09 -0.46 18.29
CA TYR A 7 -0.47 0.63 17.44
C TYR A 7 0.75 1.28 16.75
N LEU A 8 1.83 1.54 17.49
CA LEU A 8 3.08 2.07 16.92
C LEU A 8 3.65 1.13 15.85
N ASN A 9 3.62 -0.19 16.08
CA ASN A 9 4.04 -1.17 15.09
C ASN A 9 3.22 -1.07 13.81
N ARG A 10 1.89 -0.94 13.92
CA ARG A 10 1.01 -0.78 12.75
C ARG A 10 1.28 0.51 11.98
N VAL A 11 1.52 1.62 12.69
CA VAL A 11 1.86 2.92 12.10
C VAL A 11 3.24 2.87 11.44
N THR A 12 4.21 2.20 12.05
CA THR A 12 5.57 2.02 11.49
C THR A 12 5.54 1.17 10.23
N MET A 13 4.79 0.07 10.20
CA MET A 13 4.61 -0.72 8.98
C MET A 13 3.99 0.11 7.84
N ALA A 14 3.00 0.96 8.15
CA ALA A 14 2.43 1.87 7.15
C ALA A 14 3.46 2.89 6.65
N PHE A 15 4.29 3.42 7.54
CA PHE A 15 5.35 4.36 7.20
C PHE A 15 6.35 3.72 6.23
N ASP A 16 6.84 2.52 6.55
CA ASP A 16 7.78 1.78 5.70
C ASP A 16 7.17 1.45 4.32
N ASP A 17 5.92 0.98 4.29
CA ASP A 17 5.20 0.70 3.04
C ASP A 17 5.07 1.97 2.17
N LEU A 18 4.88 3.15 2.78
CA LEU A 18 4.81 4.44 2.07
C LEU A 18 6.17 4.95 1.58
N LEU A 19 7.26 4.64 2.29
CA LEU A 19 8.61 4.93 1.80
C LEU A 19 8.92 4.09 0.55
N TYR A 20 8.58 2.80 0.55
CA TYR A 20 8.70 1.99 -0.67
C TYR A 20 7.85 2.55 -1.82
N CYS A 21 6.63 3.00 -1.54
CA CYS A 21 5.79 3.66 -2.55
C CYS A 21 6.47 4.88 -3.16
N HIS A 22 7.06 5.74 -2.32
CA HIS A 22 7.79 6.92 -2.76
C HIS A 22 8.95 6.53 -3.68
N ASP A 23 9.80 5.59 -3.26
CA ASP A 23 10.95 5.14 -4.03
C ASP A 23 10.56 4.52 -5.38
N PHE A 24 9.44 3.77 -5.44
CA PHE A 24 8.94 3.22 -6.69
C PHE A 24 8.47 4.30 -7.65
N LEU A 25 7.78 5.33 -7.14
CA LEU A 25 7.27 6.42 -7.95
C LEU A 25 8.39 7.36 -8.41
N GLU A 26 9.40 7.65 -7.59
CA GLU A 26 10.58 8.41 -8.04
C GLU A 26 11.28 7.70 -9.19
N LYS A 27 11.46 6.37 -9.09
CA LYS A 27 12.01 5.58 -10.18
C LYS A 27 11.10 5.59 -11.40
N LEU A 28 9.78 5.48 -11.22
CA LEU A 28 8.84 5.47 -12.34
C LEU A 28 8.87 6.80 -13.11
N LEU A 29 8.91 7.92 -12.41
CA LEU A 29 9.03 9.27 -12.97
C LEU A 29 10.40 9.54 -13.62
N SER A 30 11.41 8.73 -13.33
CA SER A 30 12.74 8.85 -13.95
C SER A 30 12.84 8.24 -15.35
N TYR A 31 11.87 7.42 -15.75
CA TYR A 31 11.83 6.84 -17.09
C TYR A 31 10.93 7.63 -18.04
N GLU A 32 11.30 7.70 -19.31
CA GLU A 32 10.38 8.18 -20.34
C GLU A 32 9.27 7.14 -20.59
N THR A 33 8.08 7.61 -20.97
CA THR A 33 6.95 6.71 -21.22
C THR A 33 7.30 5.66 -22.27
N GLY A 34 7.25 4.38 -21.89
CA GLY A 34 7.50 3.26 -22.80
C GLY A 34 8.98 2.92 -23.04
N GLU A 35 9.93 3.58 -22.37
CA GLU A 35 11.36 3.29 -22.49
C GLU A 35 11.69 1.87 -21.97
N GLU A 36 11.18 1.51 -20.79
CA GLU A 36 11.38 0.21 -20.16
C GLU A 36 10.04 -0.36 -19.67
N PRO A 37 9.17 -0.83 -20.58
CA PRO A 37 7.76 -1.10 -20.28
C PRO A 37 7.57 -2.20 -19.23
N ILE A 38 8.48 -3.18 -19.18
CA ILE A 38 8.44 -4.25 -18.17
C ILE A 38 8.81 -3.70 -16.79
N ILE A 39 9.81 -2.83 -16.71
CA ILE A 39 10.25 -2.22 -15.45
C ILE A 39 9.17 -1.28 -14.94
N GLN A 40 8.61 -0.43 -15.80
CA GLN A 40 7.52 0.49 -15.45
C GLN A 40 6.28 -0.26 -14.96
N LEU A 41 5.91 -1.36 -15.62
CA LEU A 41 4.82 -2.23 -15.19
C LEU A 41 5.12 -2.87 -13.83
N ALA A 42 6.34 -3.35 -13.61
CA ALA A 42 6.75 -3.93 -12.34
C ALA A 42 6.70 -2.89 -11.20
N LEU A 43 7.24 -1.70 -11.41
CA LEU A 43 7.21 -0.59 -10.45
C LEU A 43 5.77 -0.16 -10.13
N THR A 44 4.92 -0.03 -11.15
CA THR A 44 3.49 0.29 -10.98
C THR A 44 2.78 -0.78 -10.14
N SER A 45 3.02 -2.05 -10.46
CA SER A 45 2.43 -3.18 -9.73
C SER A 45 2.91 -3.22 -8.26
N SER A 46 4.22 -3.02 -8.04
CA SER A 46 4.82 -2.95 -6.70
C SER A 46 4.26 -1.79 -5.89
N PHE A 47 4.09 -0.62 -6.51
CA PHE A 47 3.45 0.53 -5.89
C PHE A 47 2.01 0.21 -5.47
N ILE A 48 1.16 -0.31 -6.36
CA ILE A 48 -0.25 -0.62 -6.04
C ILE A 48 -0.35 -1.59 -4.86
N ILE A 49 0.52 -2.60 -4.82
CA ILE A 49 0.55 -3.58 -3.73
C ILE A 49 1.00 -2.94 -2.41
N ALA A 50 2.13 -2.23 -2.41
CA ALA A 50 2.67 -1.58 -1.21
C ALA A 50 1.69 -0.52 -0.67
N TYR A 51 1.14 0.32 -1.55
CA TYR A 51 0.13 1.31 -1.21
C TYR A 51 -1.11 0.64 -0.62
N GLY A 52 -1.61 -0.41 -1.27
CA GLY A 52 -2.80 -1.13 -0.81
C GLY A 52 -2.64 -1.84 0.53
N ARG A 53 -1.42 -2.26 0.91
CA ARG A 53 -1.11 -2.84 2.23
C ARG A 53 -1.32 -1.85 3.37
N VAL A 54 -1.10 -0.56 3.13
CA VAL A 54 -1.39 0.50 4.11
C VAL A 54 -2.86 0.48 4.52
N PHE A 55 -3.77 0.06 3.65
CA PHE A 55 -5.21 -0.03 3.90
C PHE A 55 -5.68 -1.46 4.24
N GLY A 56 -4.76 -2.40 4.36
CA GLY A 56 -5.06 -3.77 4.79
C GLY A 56 -5.40 -3.86 6.27
N SER A 57 -6.07 -4.97 6.63
CA SER A 57 -6.38 -5.33 8.01
C SER A 57 -5.10 -5.47 8.84
N SER A 58 -5.12 -4.92 10.05
CA SER A 58 -4.04 -5.09 11.02
C SER A 58 -4.06 -6.52 11.56
N ASN A 59 -3.08 -7.33 11.17
CA ASN A 59 -2.87 -8.65 11.76
C ASN A 59 -1.86 -8.50 12.90
N THR A 60 -2.31 -8.03 14.05
CA THR A 60 -1.51 -8.06 15.28
C THR A 60 -1.27 -9.52 15.66
N LYS A 61 -0.10 -9.82 16.26
CA LYS A 61 0.19 -11.17 16.78
C LYS A 61 -0.78 -11.57 17.88
N ASP A 62 -1.28 -10.56 18.60
CA ASP A 62 -2.19 -10.69 19.73
C ASP A 62 -3.59 -10.25 19.29
N PRO A 63 -4.53 -11.19 19.05
CA PRO A 63 -5.84 -10.91 18.48
C PRO A 63 -6.69 -9.96 19.32
N GLU A 64 -6.47 -9.91 20.63
CA GLU A 64 -7.20 -9.02 21.55
C GLU A 64 -7.01 -7.53 21.25
N TYR A 65 -5.88 -7.15 20.64
CA TYR A 65 -5.59 -5.76 20.28
C TYR A 65 -6.00 -5.41 18.85
N LYS A 66 -6.43 -6.40 18.06
CA LYS A 66 -6.73 -6.24 16.63
C LYS A 66 -7.78 -5.17 16.36
N ASP A 67 -8.89 -5.22 17.08
CA ASP A 67 -10.03 -4.31 16.85
C ASP A 67 -9.67 -2.89 17.25
N MET A 68 -9.00 -2.72 18.39
CA MET A 68 -8.52 -1.42 18.85
C MET A 68 -7.54 -0.80 17.84
N VAL A 69 -6.52 -1.54 17.40
CA VAL A 69 -5.53 -1.06 16.43
C VAL A 69 -6.19 -0.75 15.10
N SER A 70 -7.07 -1.62 14.62
CA SER A 70 -7.80 -1.43 13.35
C SER A 70 -8.70 -0.21 13.39
N ASN A 71 -9.44 0.01 14.49
CA ASN A 71 -10.32 1.17 14.64
C ASN A 71 -9.52 2.47 14.74
N LYS A 72 -8.48 2.52 15.58
CA LYS A 72 -7.65 3.72 15.75
C LYS A 72 -6.93 4.08 14.44
N PHE A 73 -6.36 3.09 13.76
CA PHE A 73 -5.69 3.31 12.48
C PHE A 73 -6.69 3.67 11.36
N GLY A 74 -7.83 2.99 11.31
CA GLY A 74 -8.92 3.31 10.38
C GLY A 74 -9.44 4.74 10.56
N ALA A 75 -9.53 5.24 11.80
CA ALA A 75 -9.90 6.63 12.07
C ALA A 75 -8.87 7.62 11.49
N LEU A 76 -7.57 7.37 11.66
CA LEU A 76 -6.50 8.17 11.06
C LEU A 76 -6.64 8.24 9.53
N LEU A 77 -6.80 7.09 8.88
CA LEU A 77 -6.95 7.00 7.43
C LEU A 77 -8.23 7.70 6.94
N ASN A 78 -9.34 7.57 7.66
CA ASN A 78 -10.59 8.25 7.34
C ASN A 78 -10.45 9.78 7.42
N CYS A 79 -9.72 10.28 8.42
CA CYS A 79 -9.43 11.71 8.57
C CYS A 79 -8.57 12.25 7.41
N TRP A 80 -7.59 11.49 6.96
CA TRP A 80 -6.82 11.82 5.76
C TRP A 80 -7.69 11.81 4.50
N ARG A 81 -8.46 10.74 4.28
CA ARG A 81 -9.30 10.56 3.10
C ARG A 81 -10.33 11.68 2.90
N ARG A 82 -10.88 12.23 3.99
CA ARG A 82 -11.83 13.37 3.96
C ARG A 82 -11.22 14.69 3.46
N LYS A 83 -9.88 14.79 3.42
CA LYS A 83 -9.17 15.99 2.96
C LYS A 83 -8.75 15.91 1.49
N LEU A 84 -8.97 14.77 0.84
CA LEU A 84 -8.64 14.58 -0.56
C LEU A 84 -9.60 15.37 -1.46
N SER A 85 -9.09 15.84 -2.59
CA SER A 85 -9.94 16.31 -3.68
C SER A 85 -10.76 15.15 -4.24
N SER A 86 -11.83 15.46 -4.98
CA SER A 86 -12.66 14.43 -5.63
C SER A 86 -11.83 13.56 -6.56
N GLU A 87 -10.92 14.15 -7.34
CA GLU A 87 -10.03 13.44 -8.25
C GLU A 87 -9.08 12.49 -7.50
N SER A 88 -8.38 12.98 -6.47
CA SER A 88 -7.47 12.15 -5.68
C SER A 88 -8.22 11.03 -4.94
N LEU A 89 -9.46 11.27 -4.52
CA LEU A 89 -10.30 10.26 -3.88
C LEU A 89 -10.72 9.16 -4.86
N GLU A 90 -11.12 9.50 -6.08
CA GLU A 90 -11.46 8.51 -7.12
C GLU A 90 -10.23 7.71 -7.53
N PHE A 91 -9.07 8.36 -7.69
CA PHE A 91 -7.82 7.67 -7.97
C PHE A 91 -7.40 6.76 -6.80
N HIS A 92 -7.52 7.21 -5.54
CA HIS A 92 -7.31 6.34 -4.38
C HIS A 92 -8.21 5.08 -4.44
N LYS A 93 -9.50 5.23 -4.74
CA LYS A 93 -10.43 4.09 -4.86
C LYS A 93 -10.01 3.14 -5.99
N SER A 94 -9.56 3.66 -7.13
CA SER A 94 -9.09 2.83 -8.24
C SER A 94 -7.87 2.00 -7.84
N LEU A 95 -6.90 2.59 -7.12
CA LEU A 95 -5.73 1.87 -6.59
C LEU A 95 -6.12 0.72 -5.66
N ILE A 96 -7.07 0.95 -4.74
CA ILE A 96 -7.57 -0.10 -3.84
C ILE A 96 -8.27 -1.20 -4.62
N SER A 97 -9.06 -0.86 -5.64
CA SER A 97 -9.71 -1.84 -6.52
C SER A 97 -8.70 -2.69 -7.26
N SER A 98 -7.70 -2.06 -7.90
CA SER A 98 -6.62 -2.73 -8.63
C SER A 98 -5.83 -3.71 -7.77
N ARG A 99 -5.56 -3.35 -6.50
CA ARG A 99 -4.91 -4.26 -5.54
C ARG A 99 -5.76 -5.50 -5.28
N ASN A 100 -7.07 -5.35 -5.08
CA ASN A 100 -7.96 -6.48 -4.80
C ASN A 100 -8.04 -7.45 -5.98
N ILE A 101 -8.06 -6.91 -7.20
CA ILE A 101 -7.99 -7.70 -8.44
C ILE A 101 -6.71 -8.54 -8.43
N ALA A 102 -5.55 -7.94 -8.16
CA ALA A 102 -4.29 -8.67 -8.19
C ALA A 102 -4.13 -9.73 -7.10
N ILE A 103 -4.64 -9.50 -5.89
CA ILE A 103 -4.65 -10.55 -4.86
C ILE A 103 -5.53 -11.72 -5.29
N ALA A 104 -6.75 -11.44 -5.78
CA ALA A 104 -7.66 -12.49 -6.26
C ALA A 104 -7.04 -13.30 -7.42
N HIS A 105 -6.32 -12.66 -8.34
CA HIS A 105 -5.61 -13.35 -9.41
C HIS A 105 -4.38 -14.12 -8.93
N SER A 106 -3.63 -13.60 -7.95
CA SER A 106 -2.49 -14.30 -7.34
C SER A 106 -2.93 -15.59 -6.63
N ASP A 107 -4.02 -15.53 -5.86
CA ASP A 107 -4.57 -16.70 -5.15
C ASP A 107 -5.10 -17.76 -6.13
N ALA A 108 -5.68 -17.33 -7.25
CA ALA A 108 -6.17 -18.24 -8.29
C ALA A 108 -5.06 -18.85 -9.17
N MET A 109 -3.85 -18.27 -9.19
CA MET A 109 -2.76 -18.62 -10.11
C MET A 109 -1.51 -19.15 -9.41
N SER A 110 -1.64 -19.77 -8.22
CA SER A 110 -0.56 -20.57 -7.62
C SER A 110 -0.01 -21.53 -8.68
N ARG A 111 1.18 -21.21 -9.20
CA ARG A 111 1.87 -21.89 -10.30
C ARG A 111 2.26 -23.30 -9.88
N ASP A 112 1.29 -24.20 -9.99
CA ASP A 112 1.52 -25.63 -9.96
C ASP A 112 2.12 -26.00 -11.33
N TYR A 113 3.42 -25.74 -11.52
CA TYR A 113 4.18 -26.16 -12.72
C TYR A 113 4.26 -27.70 -12.72
N LYS A 114 3.15 -28.35 -13.04
CA LYS A 114 3.13 -29.79 -13.30
C LYS A 114 3.68 -30.01 -14.69
N VAL A 115 4.94 -30.47 -14.77
CA VAL A 115 5.61 -30.92 -16.00
C VAL A 115 5.04 -32.26 -16.48
N SER A 116 3.74 -32.46 -16.37
CA SER A 116 3.09 -33.66 -16.89
C SER A 116 1.70 -33.35 -17.42
N THR A 117 1.45 -33.90 -18.61
CA THR A 117 0.17 -34.03 -19.30
C THR A 117 -0.46 -32.73 -19.82
N ARG A 118 -0.51 -32.60 -21.17
CA ARG A 118 -1.50 -32.00 -22.09
C ARG A 118 -2.53 -30.93 -21.62
N ASN A 119 -2.36 -30.32 -20.46
CA ASN A 119 -3.20 -29.26 -19.95
C ASN A 119 -2.66 -27.95 -20.50
N GLN A 120 -3.54 -27.19 -21.15
CA GLN A 120 -3.22 -25.85 -21.60
C GLN A 120 -2.66 -25.04 -20.43
N VAL A 121 -1.48 -24.46 -20.65
CA VAL A 121 -0.91 -23.45 -19.74
C VAL A 121 -1.95 -22.34 -19.65
N SER A 122 -2.54 -22.15 -18.47
CA SER A 122 -3.42 -21.02 -18.24
C SER A 122 -2.55 -19.76 -18.26
N TYR A 123 -2.75 -18.90 -19.27
CA TYR A 123 -2.06 -17.62 -19.35
C TYR A 123 -2.70 -16.67 -18.33
N GLY A 124 -1.98 -16.38 -17.24
CA GLY A 124 -2.33 -15.29 -16.35
C GLY A 124 -1.98 -13.96 -17.03
N TYR A 125 -2.99 -13.15 -17.35
CA TYR A 125 -2.78 -11.78 -17.79
C TYR A 125 -2.48 -10.90 -16.57
N ASN A 126 -1.42 -10.09 -16.63
CA ASN A 126 -1.19 -9.08 -15.62
C ASN A 126 -2.26 -7.97 -15.80
N PRO A 127 -3.19 -7.78 -14.85
CA PRO A 127 -4.28 -6.80 -15.02
C PRO A 127 -3.78 -5.35 -14.96
N TYR A 128 -2.51 -5.13 -14.63
CA TYR A 128 -1.94 -3.80 -14.50
C TYR A 128 -1.54 -3.22 -15.85
N VAL A 129 -1.84 -1.94 -16.02
CA VAL A 129 -1.24 -1.07 -17.03
C VAL A 129 -0.25 -0.18 -16.29
N ALA A 130 0.94 0.01 -16.86
CA ALA A 130 1.91 0.94 -16.29
C ALA A 130 1.29 2.34 -16.21
N PHE A 131 1.56 3.07 -15.12
CA PHE A 131 1.09 4.45 -15.02
C PHE A 131 1.68 5.32 -16.13
N GLY A 132 0.86 6.21 -16.66
CA GLY A 132 1.35 7.35 -17.41
C GLY A 132 1.88 8.43 -16.47
N GLU A 133 2.26 9.56 -17.05
CA GLU A 133 2.77 10.72 -16.31
C GLU A 133 1.74 11.23 -15.28
N THR A 134 0.49 11.45 -15.71
CA THR A 134 -0.58 11.96 -14.85
C THR A 134 -0.93 11.01 -13.71
N GLU A 135 -1.03 9.70 -13.95
CA GLU A 135 -1.28 8.76 -12.85
C GLU A 135 -0.09 8.69 -11.88
N SER A 136 1.14 8.81 -12.39
CA SER A 136 2.36 8.83 -11.56
C SER A 136 2.42 10.06 -10.65
N GLU A 137 2.08 11.24 -11.17
CA GLU A 137 1.99 12.47 -10.38
C GLU A 137 0.90 12.39 -9.30
N LEU A 138 -0.29 11.92 -9.66
CA LEU A 138 -1.39 11.72 -8.71
C LEU A 138 -1.02 10.71 -7.62
N ALA A 139 -0.34 9.61 -7.99
CA ALA A 139 0.16 8.62 -7.06
C ALA A 139 1.21 9.21 -6.11
N PHE A 140 2.09 10.07 -6.62
CA PHE A 140 3.13 10.73 -5.84
C PHE A 140 2.53 11.67 -4.79
N GLU A 141 1.58 12.53 -5.19
CA GLU A 141 0.92 13.47 -4.28
C GLU A 141 0.06 12.74 -3.23
N LEU A 142 -0.65 11.67 -3.61
CA LEU A 142 -1.36 10.83 -2.65
C LEU A 142 -0.41 10.22 -1.61
N THR A 143 0.70 9.65 -2.08
CA THR A 143 1.70 8.99 -1.23
C THR A 143 2.33 9.98 -0.26
N LYS A 144 2.77 11.14 -0.76
CA LYS A 144 3.37 12.21 0.03
C LYS A 144 2.41 12.76 1.08
N SER A 145 1.16 13.03 0.69
CA SER A 145 0.11 13.49 1.59
C SER A 145 -0.13 12.50 2.75
N LEU A 146 -0.21 11.21 2.43
CA LEU A 146 -0.41 10.16 3.44
C LEU A 146 0.82 9.95 4.32
N LEU A 147 2.03 10.01 3.73
CA LEU A 147 3.30 9.89 4.46
C LEU A 147 3.44 11.01 5.52
N ILE A 148 3.00 12.24 5.23
CA ILE A 148 2.97 13.33 6.21
C ILE A 148 2.04 12.99 7.39
N VAL A 149 0.86 12.42 7.13
CA VAL A 149 -0.09 12.05 8.19
C VAL A 149 0.46 10.91 9.04
N VAL A 150 1.00 9.87 8.40
CA VAL A 150 1.52 8.68 9.09
C VAL A 150 2.79 9.00 9.88
N SER A 151 3.72 9.79 9.33
CA SER A 151 4.95 10.20 10.04
C SER A 151 4.66 11.02 11.30
N ARG A 152 3.67 11.92 11.24
CA ARG A 152 3.21 12.68 12.41
C ARG A 152 2.63 11.76 13.49
N GLU A 153 1.79 10.82 13.11
CA GLU A 153 1.22 9.86 14.05
C GLU A 153 2.31 8.94 14.64
N GLN A 154 3.30 8.54 13.84
CA GLN A 154 4.43 7.72 14.30
C GLN A 154 5.24 8.46 15.35
N THR A 155 5.58 9.73 15.09
CA THR A 155 6.33 10.58 16.03
C THR A 155 5.56 10.77 17.33
N LYS A 156 4.25 11.03 17.23
CA LYS A 156 3.36 11.16 18.38
C LYS A 156 3.35 9.88 19.23
N CYS A 157 3.19 8.71 18.61
CA CYS A 157 3.17 7.43 19.31
C CYS A 157 4.50 7.12 20.01
N ARG A 158 5.64 7.45 19.38
CA ARG A 158 6.96 7.29 20.00
C ARG A 158 7.11 8.17 21.25
N ASN A 159 6.75 9.45 21.15
CA ASN A 159 6.83 10.38 22.27
C ASN A 159 5.93 9.95 23.45
N GLU A 160 4.71 9.47 23.18
CA GLU A 160 3.79 8.97 24.21
C GLU A 160 4.39 7.77 24.97
N LEU A 161 5.04 6.84 24.28
CA LEU A 161 5.72 5.70 24.90
C LEU A 161 6.91 6.13 25.74
N ASP A 162 7.73 7.06 25.23
CA ASP A 162 8.90 7.57 25.96
C ASP A 162 8.48 8.25 27.28
N THR A 163 7.40 9.04 27.27
CA THR A 163 6.87 9.67 28.50
C THR A 163 6.24 8.70 29.49
N THR A 164 5.82 7.52 29.05
CA THR A 164 5.20 6.50 29.93
C THR A 164 6.26 5.62 30.61
N ASN A 165 7.50 5.63 30.09
CA ASN A 165 8.63 4.83 30.58
C ASN A 165 9.57 5.61 31.53
N THR A 166 9.33 6.90 31.75
CA THR A 166 10.01 7.78 32.73
C THR A 166 9.13 8.03 33.94
#